data_AF-A0A235B4L2-F1
#
_entry.id   AF-A0A235B4L2-F1
#
_cell.length_a   1.000
_cell.length_b   1.000
_cell.length_c   1.000
_cell.angle_alpha   90.00
_cell.angle_beta   90.00
_cell.angle_gamma   90.00
#
_symmetry.space_group_name_H-M   'P 1'
#
loop_
_entity.id
_entity.type
_entity.pdbx_description
1 polymer ?
#
loop_
_entity_poly.entity_id
_entity_poly.type
_entity_poly.pdbx_seq_one_letter_code
_entity_poly.pdbx_strand_id
1 'polypeptide(L)'
;MEEKNDRLKQLRFKARVRKAQIADLWKMLSKRAKIILCSLAGVFLLAVLLLIVSFGSNSAEETAIDFYQAVYVEGDSEAAKELLYTVKELDEMSKTERYELMDSLNAEIKEAMKQSPKEKRDSSVLIGEDPSEGQTDAQRTYYIHRSADDRDFYIRVNHYDGDWKVEKYKQEDSEYEELIEEYEDLKENMKEIHP
;
A
#
# COMPACT_ATOMS: atom_id res chain seq x y z
N MET A 1 -41.81 43.30 -58.22
CA MET A 1 -42.00 42.76 -56.85
C MET A 1 -41.68 41.27 -56.74
N GLU A 2 -41.73 40.52 -57.85
CA GLU A 2 -41.56 39.05 -57.90
C GLU A 2 -40.12 38.57 -57.59
N GLU A 3 -39.10 39.27 -58.09
CA GLU A 3 -37.68 38.89 -57.93
C GLU A 3 -37.22 38.84 -56.45
N LYS A 4 -37.76 39.71 -55.58
CA LYS A 4 -37.41 39.73 -54.15
C LYS A 4 -37.93 38.49 -53.41
N ASN A 5 -39.05 37.93 -53.85
CA ASN A 5 -39.66 36.76 -53.23
C ASN A 5 -38.86 35.48 -53.54
N ASP A 6 -38.36 35.36 -54.77
CA ASP A 6 -37.54 34.21 -55.18
C ASP A 6 -36.16 34.19 -54.52
N ARG A 7 -35.53 35.36 -54.32
CA ARG A 7 -34.28 35.44 -53.54
C ARG A 7 -34.48 35.02 -52.09
N LEU A 8 -35.60 35.39 -51.46
CA LEU A 8 -35.93 34.98 -50.09
C LEU A 8 -36.18 33.46 -49.98
N LYS A 9 -36.84 32.86 -50.98
CA LYS A 9 -37.02 31.40 -51.04
C LYS A 9 -35.68 30.67 -51.19
N GLN A 10 -34.80 31.15 -52.06
CA GLN A 10 -33.45 30.56 -52.22
C GLN A 10 -32.60 30.69 -50.95
N LEU A 11 -32.67 31.81 -50.24
CA LEU A 11 -31.94 32.00 -48.97
C LEU A 11 -32.47 31.07 -47.87
N ARG A 12 -33.80 30.91 -47.75
CA ARG A 12 -34.40 29.98 -46.78
C ARG A 12 -34.05 28.53 -47.10
N PHE A 13 -34.00 28.16 -48.38
CA PHE A 13 -33.58 26.83 -48.81
C PHE A 13 -32.11 26.56 -48.45
N LYS A 14 -31.19 27.48 -48.80
CA LYS A 14 -29.77 27.37 -48.43
C LYS A 14 -29.56 27.30 -46.91
N ALA A 15 -30.33 28.06 -46.12
CA ALA A 15 -30.27 28.01 -44.67
C ALA A 15 -30.72 26.66 -44.09
N ARG A 16 -31.76 26.04 -44.65
CA ARG A 16 -32.21 24.70 -44.24
C ARG A 16 -31.18 23.62 -44.57
N VAL A 17 -30.58 23.67 -45.75
CA VAL A 17 -29.52 22.72 -46.16
C VAL A 17 -28.32 22.82 -45.23
N ARG A 18 -27.86 24.04 -44.90
CA ARG A 18 -26.76 24.25 -43.95
C ARG A 18 -27.08 23.72 -42.54
N LYS A 19 -28.31 23.93 -42.05
CA LYS A 19 -28.73 23.41 -40.74
C LYS A 19 -28.74 21.88 -40.69
N ALA A 20 -29.20 21.22 -41.76
CA ALA A 20 -29.17 19.76 -41.86
C ALA A 20 -27.73 19.22 -41.87
N GLN A 21 -26.83 19.84 -42.64
CA GLN A 21 -25.42 19.45 -42.69
C GLN A 21 -24.71 19.60 -41.33
N ILE A 22 -24.99 20.68 -40.58
CA ILE A 22 -24.41 20.89 -39.25
C ILE A 22 -24.93 19.86 -38.23
N ALA A 23 -26.21 19.50 -38.30
CA ALA A 23 -26.80 18.49 -37.40
C ALA A 23 -26.19 17.10 -37.62
N ASP A 24 -25.96 16.71 -38.88
CA ASP A 24 -25.33 15.42 -39.21
C ASP A 24 -23.86 15.37 -38.78
N LEU A 25 -23.12 16.48 -38.92
CA LEU A 25 -21.74 16.58 -38.42
C LEU A 25 -21.68 16.45 -36.88
N TRP A 26 -22.60 17.09 -36.16
CA TRP A 26 -22.70 16.97 -34.69
C TRP A 26 -23.03 15.54 -34.23
N LYS A 27 -23.90 14.85 -34.97
CA LYS A 27 -24.27 13.46 -34.70
C LYS A 27 -23.12 12.48 -34.96
N MET A 28 -22.27 12.77 -35.94
CA MET A 28 -21.05 11.99 -36.20
C MET A 28 -19.95 12.25 -35.16
N LEU A 29 -19.74 13.50 -34.77
CA LEU A 29 -18.73 13.87 -33.76
C LEU A 29 -19.05 13.29 -32.37
N SER A 30 -20.31 13.36 -31.95
CA SER A 30 -20.74 12.82 -30.65
C SER A 30 -20.65 11.30 -30.54
N LYS A 31 -20.81 10.56 -31.65
CA LYS A 31 -20.61 9.10 -31.66
C LYS A 31 -19.14 8.70 -31.53
N ARG A 32 -18.24 9.41 -32.23
CA ARG A 32 -16.80 9.13 -32.18
C ARG A 32 -16.19 9.52 -30.83
N ALA A 33 -16.64 10.62 -30.22
CA ALA A 33 -16.20 11.03 -28.89
C ALA A 33 -16.51 9.98 -27.81
N LYS A 34 -17.68 9.33 -27.87
CA LYS A 34 -18.06 8.26 -26.92
C LYS A 34 -17.17 7.03 -27.02
N ILE A 35 -16.76 6.64 -28.23
CA ILE A 35 -15.88 5.48 -28.43
C ILE A 35 -14.48 5.76 -27.87
N ILE A 36 -13.95 6.96 -28.12
CA ILE A 36 -12.64 7.38 -27.61
C ILE A 36 -12.62 7.45 -26.07
N LEU A 37 -13.72 7.94 -25.45
CA LEU A 37 -13.85 8.02 -23.99
C LEU A 37 -13.83 6.63 -23.34
N CYS A 38 -14.51 5.64 -23.94
CA CYS A 38 -14.53 4.27 -23.42
C CYS A 38 -13.17 3.58 -23.55
N SER A 39 -12.41 3.83 -24.63
CA SER A 39 -11.06 3.26 -24.77
C SER A 39 -10.05 3.83 -23.78
N LEU A 40 -10.14 5.12 -23.44
CA LEU A 40 -9.26 5.75 -22.44
C LEU A 40 -9.55 5.23 -21.03
N ALA A 41 -10.83 5.02 -20.68
CA ALA A 41 -11.20 4.44 -19.40
C ALA A 41 -10.68 3.00 -19.23
N GLY A 42 -10.68 2.20 -20.30
CA GLY A 42 -10.15 0.83 -20.28
C GLY A 42 -8.63 0.77 -20.08
N VAL A 43 -7.87 1.65 -20.76
CA VAL A 43 -6.41 1.74 -20.57
C VAL A 43 -6.06 2.25 -19.18
N PHE A 44 -6.83 3.20 -18.64
CA PHE A 44 -6.65 3.69 -17.28
C PHE A 44 -6.92 2.60 -16.22
N LEU A 45 -7.98 1.81 -16.40
CA LEU A 45 -8.28 0.69 -15.50
C LEU A 45 -7.19 -0.39 -15.55
N LEU A 46 -6.64 -0.67 -16.74
CA LEU A 46 -5.53 -1.61 -16.90
C LEU A 46 -4.23 -1.08 -16.26
N ALA A 47 -3.95 0.22 -16.36
CA ALA A 47 -2.79 0.85 -15.71
C ALA A 47 -2.92 0.85 -14.18
N VAL A 48 -4.13 1.06 -13.64
CA VAL A 48 -4.40 0.93 -12.20
C VAL A 48 -4.25 -0.52 -11.74
N LEU A 49 -4.72 -1.49 -12.52
CA LEU A 49 -4.51 -2.91 -12.22
C LEU A 49 -3.03 -3.32 -12.27
N LEU A 50 -2.24 -2.78 -13.19
CA LEU A 50 -0.81 -3.04 -13.28
C LEU A 50 0.00 -2.39 -12.15
N LEU A 51 -0.47 -1.26 -11.59
CA LEU A 51 0.15 -0.66 -10.40
C LEU A 51 -0.02 -1.51 -9.14
N ILE A 52 -1.01 -2.40 -9.07
CA ILE A 52 -1.24 -3.30 -7.92
C ILE A 52 -0.31 -4.53 -7.97
N VAL A 53 0.35 -4.82 -9.10
CA VAL A 53 1.17 -6.04 -9.28
C VAL A 53 2.67 -5.82 -9.04
N SER A 54 3.09 -4.65 -8.55
CA SER A 54 4.47 -4.45 -8.06
C SER A 54 4.65 -4.98 -6.63
N PHE A 55 4.35 -6.26 -6.40
CA PHE A 55 4.92 -7.01 -5.27
C PHE A 55 6.25 -7.58 -5.74
N GLY A 56 7.26 -6.71 -5.82
CA GLY A 56 8.62 -7.08 -6.18
C GLY A 56 9.47 -7.07 -4.92
N SER A 57 9.85 -8.26 -4.44
CA SER A 57 10.91 -8.52 -3.46
C SER A 57 11.22 -7.34 -2.53
N ASN A 58 10.30 -7.02 -1.61
CA ASN A 58 10.54 -6.01 -0.58
C ASN A 58 11.82 -6.43 0.18
N SER A 59 12.68 -5.47 0.48
CA SER A 59 13.86 -5.75 1.30
C SER A 59 13.46 -6.24 2.70
N ALA A 60 14.43 -6.80 3.42
CA ALA A 60 14.24 -7.20 4.81
C ALA A 60 13.75 -6.03 5.69
N GLU A 61 14.35 -4.84 5.50
CA GLU A 61 14.01 -3.61 6.22
C GLU A 61 12.57 -3.17 5.88
N GLU A 62 12.23 -3.11 4.59
CA GLU A 62 10.86 -2.77 4.16
C GLU A 62 9.83 -3.75 4.70
N THR A 63 10.12 -5.05 4.69
CA THR A 63 9.21 -6.07 5.25
C THR A 63 8.96 -5.86 6.74
N ALA A 64 10.00 -5.48 7.50
CA ALA A 64 9.86 -5.17 8.92
C ALA A 64 9.02 -3.90 9.13
N ILE A 65 9.22 -2.87 8.31
CA ILE A 65 8.46 -1.62 8.35
C ILE A 65 6.99 -1.86 8.00
N ASP A 66 6.71 -2.58 6.92
CA ASP A 66 5.35 -2.89 6.46
C ASP A 66 4.58 -3.65 7.55
N PHE A 67 5.24 -4.61 8.20
CA PHE A 67 4.62 -5.36 9.30
C PHE A 67 4.37 -4.47 10.53
N TYR A 68 5.35 -3.63 10.87
CA TYR A 68 5.21 -2.66 11.94
C TYR A 68 4.01 -1.72 11.72
N GLN A 69 3.88 -1.16 10.51
CA GLN A 69 2.76 -0.29 10.13
C GLN A 69 1.44 -1.04 10.24
N ALA A 70 1.33 -2.21 9.63
CA ALA A 70 0.11 -3.01 9.65
C ALA A 70 -0.34 -3.33 11.09
N VAL A 71 0.55 -3.78 11.96
CA VAL A 71 0.20 -4.20 13.33
C VAL A 71 0.04 -3.03 14.29
N TYR A 72 1.01 -2.11 14.34
CA TYR A 72 1.16 -1.14 15.43
C TYR A 72 0.78 0.29 15.06
N VAL A 73 0.47 0.57 13.79
CA VAL A 73 0.00 1.87 13.30
C VAL A 73 -1.46 1.79 12.85
N GLU A 74 -1.71 0.95 11.84
CA GLU A 74 -2.98 0.83 11.14
C GLU A 74 -3.96 -0.11 11.85
N GLY A 75 -3.44 -1.18 12.46
CA GLY A 75 -4.25 -2.27 13.02
C GLY A 75 -4.90 -3.14 11.94
N ASP A 76 -4.25 -3.30 10.79
CA ASP A 76 -4.67 -4.14 9.67
C ASP A 76 -4.08 -5.56 9.82
N SER A 77 -4.91 -6.48 10.32
CA SER A 77 -4.49 -7.86 10.54
C SER A 77 -4.35 -8.69 9.27
N GLU A 78 -5.05 -8.33 8.19
CA GLU A 78 -4.91 -9.04 6.92
C GLU A 78 -3.59 -8.64 6.25
N ALA A 79 -3.23 -7.36 6.25
CA ALA A 79 -1.93 -6.90 5.75
C ALA A 79 -0.77 -7.53 6.55
N ALA A 80 -0.84 -7.53 7.88
CA ALA A 80 0.20 -8.13 8.73
C ALA A 80 0.39 -9.63 8.47
N LYS A 81 -0.71 -10.36 8.27
CA LYS A 81 -0.69 -11.80 8.00
C LYS A 81 0.00 -12.16 6.69
N GLU A 82 -0.19 -11.37 5.63
CA GLU A 82 0.47 -11.62 4.33
C GLU A 82 2.01 -11.51 4.43
N LEU A 83 2.50 -10.78 5.42
CA LEU A 83 3.92 -10.58 5.68
C LEU A 83 4.52 -11.65 6.60
N LEU A 84 3.71 -12.36 7.37
CA LEU A 84 4.21 -13.43 8.24
C LEU A 84 4.82 -14.55 7.40
N TYR A 85 5.90 -15.15 7.93
CA TYR A 85 6.50 -16.39 7.47
C TYR A 85 5.58 -17.59 7.75
N THR A 86 4.28 -17.40 7.63
CA THR A 86 3.38 -18.50 7.41
C THR A 86 3.90 -19.24 6.19
N VAL A 87 4.58 -20.33 6.51
CA VAL A 87 5.32 -21.25 5.67
C VAL A 87 4.48 -21.52 4.42
N LYS A 88 5.12 -22.01 3.36
CA LYS A 88 4.47 -22.75 2.26
C LYS A 88 3.29 -23.68 2.66
N GLU A 89 3.12 -23.94 3.95
CA GLU A 89 2.04 -24.63 4.62
C GLU A 89 0.77 -23.81 4.94
N LEU A 90 0.50 -22.57 4.53
CA LEU A 90 -0.88 -22.07 4.75
C LEU A 90 -1.91 -23.01 4.10
N ASP A 91 -1.61 -23.57 2.94
CA ASP A 91 -2.40 -24.62 2.28
C ASP A 91 -2.27 -26.02 2.91
N GLU A 92 -1.25 -26.27 3.72
CA GLU A 92 -1.00 -27.56 4.41
C GLU A 92 -1.41 -27.55 5.90
N MET A 93 -1.54 -26.37 6.50
CA MET A 93 -2.02 -26.10 7.84
C MET A 93 -3.49 -26.49 7.90
N SER A 94 -3.85 -27.17 8.98
CA SER A 94 -5.25 -27.41 9.25
C SER A 94 -5.99 -26.08 9.36
N LYS A 95 -7.27 -26.08 8.98
CA LYS A 95 -8.13 -24.89 9.15
C LYS A 95 -8.04 -24.34 10.58
N THR A 96 -7.92 -25.22 11.56
CA THR A 96 -7.82 -24.88 12.99
C THR A 96 -6.57 -24.05 13.29
N GLU A 97 -5.39 -24.47 12.86
CA GLU A 97 -4.13 -23.75 13.13
C GLU A 97 -4.14 -22.36 12.47
N ARG A 98 -4.73 -22.25 11.26
CA ARG A 98 -4.91 -20.96 10.59
C ARG A 98 -5.81 -20.02 11.40
N TYR A 99 -6.91 -20.53 11.97
CA TYR A 99 -7.78 -19.73 12.83
C TYR A 99 -7.08 -19.31 14.12
N GLU A 100 -6.35 -20.23 14.77
CA GLU A 100 -5.63 -19.93 16.01
C GLU A 100 -4.56 -18.85 15.82
N LEU A 101 -3.81 -18.89 14.71
CA LEU A 101 -2.84 -17.86 14.36
C LEU A 101 -3.52 -16.50 14.16
N MET A 102 -4.61 -16.47 13.39
CA MET A 102 -5.36 -15.23 13.14
C MET A 102 -5.98 -14.66 14.42
N ASP A 103 -6.55 -15.51 15.28
CA ASP A 103 -7.10 -15.09 16.55
C ASP A 103 -6.02 -14.52 17.48
N SER A 104 -4.83 -15.15 17.49
CA SER A 104 -3.67 -14.65 18.23
C SER A 104 -3.20 -13.28 17.72
N LEU A 105 -3.01 -13.13 16.39
CA LEU A 105 -2.60 -11.87 15.77
C LEU A 105 -3.62 -10.76 16.01
N ASN A 106 -4.91 -11.06 15.85
CA ASN A 106 -5.99 -10.10 16.11
C ASN A 106 -6.04 -9.68 17.58
N ALA A 107 -5.83 -10.61 18.51
CA ALA A 107 -5.77 -10.30 19.95
C ALA A 107 -4.61 -9.36 20.25
N GLU A 108 -3.44 -9.61 19.68
CA GLU A 108 -2.25 -8.78 19.85
C GLU A 108 -2.43 -7.37 19.25
N ILE A 109 -2.91 -7.27 18.01
CA ILE A 109 -3.25 -5.98 17.39
C ILE A 109 -4.23 -5.22 18.27
N LYS A 110 -5.27 -5.88 18.78
CA LYS A 110 -6.25 -5.23 19.65
C LYS A 110 -5.63 -4.71 20.94
N GLU A 111 -4.70 -5.44 21.56
CA GLU A 111 -3.97 -4.96 22.73
C GLU A 111 -3.05 -3.78 22.38
N ALA A 112 -2.26 -3.88 21.30
CA ALA A 112 -1.42 -2.78 20.81
C ALA A 112 -2.24 -1.50 20.54
N MET A 113 -3.40 -1.63 19.90
CA MET A 113 -4.30 -0.51 19.61
C MET A 113 -4.90 0.12 20.87
N LYS A 114 -5.05 -0.63 21.98
CA LYS A 114 -5.51 -0.08 23.27
C LYS A 114 -4.40 0.67 24.00
N GLN A 115 -3.18 0.16 23.92
CA GLN A 115 -2.06 0.68 24.69
C GLN A 115 -1.56 2.02 24.12
N SER A 116 -1.75 2.29 22.83
CA SER A 116 -1.26 3.51 22.17
C SER A 116 -2.36 4.28 21.43
N PRO A 117 -2.66 5.53 21.83
CA PRO A 117 -3.56 6.42 21.10
C PRO A 117 -3.09 6.65 19.66
N LYS A 118 -4.02 6.83 18.72
CA LYS A 118 -3.71 6.97 17.28
C LYS A 118 -2.65 8.04 16.99
N GLU A 119 -2.76 9.21 17.63
CA GLU A 119 -1.80 10.31 17.46
C GLU A 119 -0.35 9.92 17.79
N LYS A 120 -0.16 8.97 18.71
CA LYS A 120 1.15 8.44 19.04
C LYS A 120 1.59 7.32 18.09
N ARG A 121 0.65 6.61 17.48
CA ARG A 121 0.97 5.51 16.57
C ARG A 121 1.49 6.01 15.22
N ASP A 122 0.96 7.13 14.75
CA ASP A 122 1.33 7.78 13.49
C ASP A 122 2.60 8.65 13.63
N SER A 123 3.34 8.56 14.75
CA SER A 123 4.57 9.34 14.96
C SER A 123 5.76 8.71 14.25
N SER A 124 6.80 9.50 13.98
CA SER A 124 8.09 8.98 13.53
C SER A 124 8.61 7.89 14.47
N VAL A 125 9.38 6.97 13.90
CA VAL A 125 10.13 5.95 14.65
C VAL A 125 11.56 5.88 14.15
N LEU A 126 12.45 5.41 15.01
CA LEU A 126 13.83 5.07 14.65
C LEU A 126 13.89 3.58 14.35
N ILE A 127 14.47 3.19 13.23
CA ILE A 127 14.70 1.78 12.88
C ILE A 127 16.20 1.52 12.69
N GLY A 128 16.68 0.38 13.20
CA GLY A 128 18.05 -0.09 13.00
C GLY A 128 18.11 -1.61 12.89
N GLU A 129 19.07 -2.12 12.12
CA GLU A 129 19.34 -3.56 12.05
C GLU A 129 20.13 -4.00 13.29
N ASP A 130 19.75 -5.12 13.89
CA ASP A 130 20.38 -5.69 15.08
C ASP A 130 21.83 -6.13 14.77
N PRO A 131 22.84 -5.55 15.45
CA PRO A 131 24.25 -5.83 15.16
C PRO A 131 24.76 -7.14 15.77
N SER A 132 23.93 -7.90 16.49
CA SER A 132 24.32 -9.16 17.14
C SER A 132 24.84 -10.22 16.15
N GLU A 133 25.74 -11.11 16.60
CA GLU A 133 26.41 -12.16 15.81
C GLU A 133 25.49 -13.29 15.26
N GLY A 134 24.17 -13.07 15.19
CA GLY A 134 23.17 -14.03 14.70
C GLY A 134 22.50 -13.66 13.38
N GLN A 135 22.84 -12.53 12.76
CA GLN A 135 22.30 -12.15 11.45
C GLN A 135 22.91 -13.01 10.35
N THR A 136 22.11 -13.37 9.35
CA THR A 136 22.57 -14.07 8.15
C THR A 136 22.02 -13.38 6.92
N ASP A 137 22.57 -13.66 5.74
CA ASP A 137 22.02 -13.11 4.48
C ASP A 137 20.55 -13.47 4.27
N ALA A 138 20.08 -14.56 4.89
CA ALA A 138 18.70 -15.01 4.83
C ALA A 138 17.88 -14.60 6.06
N GLN A 139 18.45 -14.05 7.13
CA GLN A 139 17.71 -13.71 8.35
C GLN A 139 18.24 -12.43 8.94
N ARG A 140 17.36 -11.44 9.11
CA ARG A 140 17.67 -10.15 9.70
C ARG A 140 16.72 -9.81 10.83
N THR A 141 17.18 -9.08 11.83
CA THR A 141 16.35 -8.58 12.92
C THR A 141 16.44 -7.06 12.95
N TYR A 142 15.31 -6.40 13.09
CA TYR A 142 15.20 -4.95 13.15
C TYR A 142 14.64 -4.52 14.49
N TYR A 143 15.27 -3.51 15.09
CA TYR A 143 14.79 -2.77 16.23
C TYR A 143 14.09 -1.51 15.74
N ILE A 144 12.88 -1.26 16.24
CA ILE A 144 12.12 -0.05 15.97
C ILE A 144 11.81 0.61 17.31
N HIS A 145 12.24 1.85 17.50
CA HIS A 145 11.97 2.65 18.69
C HIS A 145 10.97 3.76 18.35
N ARG A 146 9.88 3.84 19.11
CA ARG A 146 8.88 4.92 19.00
C ARG A 146 8.91 5.81 20.25
N SER A 147 9.52 6.98 20.11
CA SER A 147 9.70 7.91 21.23
C SER A 147 8.39 8.56 21.73
N ALA A 148 7.30 8.54 20.94
CA ALA A 148 6.03 9.16 21.35
C ALA A 148 5.35 8.46 22.54
N ASP A 149 5.57 7.16 22.69
CA ASP A 149 5.05 6.33 23.77
C ASP A 149 6.08 5.42 24.43
N ASP A 150 7.37 5.65 24.15
CA ASP A 150 8.50 4.96 24.77
C ASP A 150 8.39 3.44 24.63
N ARG A 151 8.24 2.99 23.38
CA ARG A 151 8.13 1.57 23.05
C ARG A 151 9.15 1.11 22.04
N ASP A 152 9.58 -0.12 22.25
CA ASP A 152 10.46 -0.83 21.34
C ASP A 152 9.75 -2.02 20.71
N PHE A 153 10.04 -2.22 19.43
CA PHE A 153 9.52 -3.31 18.62
C PHE A 153 10.69 -4.05 17.99
N TYR A 154 10.57 -5.37 18.00
CA TYR A 154 11.58 -6.29 17.54
C TYR A 154 10.96 -7.10 16.43
N ILE A 155 11.52 -7.05 15.22
CA ILE A 155 10.96 -7.78 14.08
C ILE A 155 12.07 -8.57 13.41
N ARG A 156 11.99 -9.89 13.49
CA ARG A 156 12.85 -10.82 12.77
C ARG A 156 12.18 -11.22 11.46
N VAL A 157 12.89 -10.95 10.38
CA VAL A 157 12.53 -11.35 9.03
C VAL A 157 13.48 -12.40 8.51
N ASN A 158 12.97 -13.25 7.63
CA ASN A 158 13.71 -14.33 7.03
C ASN A 158 13.31 -14.47 5.55
N HIS A 159 14.29 -14.77 4.71
CA HIS A 159 14.18 -14.79 3.27
C HIS A 159 13.81 -16.19 2.79
N TYR A 160 12.61 -16.32 2.25
CA TYR A 160 12.00 -17.58 1.86
C TYR A 160 11.43 -17.49 0.45
N ASP A 161 11.84 -18.43 -0.41
CA ASP A 161 11.35 -18.58 -1.78
C ASP A 161 11.45 -17.31 -2.66
N GLY A 162 12.37 -16.39 -2.31
CA GLY A 162 12.58 -15.13 -3.03
C GLY A 162 11.91 -13.91 -2.39
N ASP A 163 11.17 -14.10 -1.28
CA ASP A 163 10.51 -13.04 -0.53
C ASP A 163 11.00 -12.97 0.91
N TRP A 164 11.00 -11.77 1.49
CA TRP A 164 11.21 -11.59 2.92
C TRP A 164 9.89 -11.74 3.67
N LYS A 165 9.92 -12.46 4.79
CA LYS A 165 8.75 -12.73 5.64
C LYS A 165 9.09 -12.60 7.11
N VAL A 166 8.14 -12.15 7.93
CA VAL A 166 8.29 -11.99 9.37
C VAL A 166 8.17 -13.34 10.07
N GLU A 167 9.26 -13.81 10.66
CA GLU A 167 9.31 -15.06 11.42
C GLU A 167 8.89 -14.86 12.87
N LYS A 168 9.35 -13.77 13.49
CA LYS A 168 9.13 -13.50 14.91
C LYS A 168 9.04 -12.00 15.12
N TYR A 169 8.17 -11.59 16.03
CA TYR A 169 8.03 -10.20 16.41
C TYR A 169 7.69 -10.06 17.90
N LYS A 170 7.96 -8.89 18.48
CA LYS A 170 7.73 -8.60 19.89
C LYS A 170 7.58 -7.09 20.10
N GLN A 171 6.73 -6.71 21.05
CA GLN A 171 6.60 -5.35 21.57
C GLN A 171 6.96 -5.34 23.06
N GLU A 172 7.76 -4.38 23.51
CA GLU A 172 8.14 -4.18 24.91
C GLU A 172 8.10 -2.70 25.31
N ASP A 173 8.14 -2.45 26.62
CA ASP A 173 8.47 -1.12 27.13
C ASP A 173 9.93 -0.81 26.74
N SER A 174 10.23 0.45 26.44
CA SER A 174 11.53 0.77 25.84
C SER A 174 12.71 0.55 26.79
N GLU A 175 13.74 -0.09 26.26
CA GLU A 175 15.09 -0.20 26.83
C GLU A 175 16.10 0.48 25.89
N TYR A 176 15.64 1.44 25.09
CA TYR A 176 16.39 2.04 23.99
C TYR A 176 17.75 2.61 24.42
N GLU A 177 17.79 3.33 25.53
CA GLU A 177 19.03 3.91 26.07
C GLU A 177 20.04 2.80 26.43
N GLU A 178 19.60 1.69 27.01
CA GLU A 178 20.46 0.55 27.34
C GLU A 178 20.98 -0.14 26.07
N LEU A 179 20.11 -0.31 25.07
CA LEU A 179 20.46 -0.93 23.78
C LEU A 179 21.49 -0.12 23.00
N ILE A 180 21.35 1.22 22.92
CA ILE A 180 22.32 2.05 22.20
C ILE A 180 23.64 2.26 22.97
N GLU A 181 23.63 2.08 24.29
CA GLU A 181 24.84 2.03 25.11
C GLU A 181 25.59 0.70 24.90
N GLU A 182 24.87 -0.41 24.77
CA GLU A 182 25.46 -1.73 24.49
C GLU A 182 25.97 -1.83 23.05
N TYR A 183 25.25 -1.24 22.09
CA TYR A 183 25.53 -1.34 20.66
C TYR A 183 25.72 0.03 20.02
N GLU A 184 26.93 0.58 20.10
CA GLU A 184 27.28 1.88 19.50
C GLU A 184 26.99 1.92 17.98
N ASP A 185 27.26 0.82 17.28
CA ASP A 185 26.97 0.68 15.84
C ASP A 185 25.46 0.79 15.52
N LEU A 186 24.58 0.34 16.41
CA LEU A 186 23.13 0.47 16.22
C LEU A 186 22.75 1.95 16.18
N LYS A 187 23.27 2.73 17.13
CA LYS A 187 23.02 4.18 17.23
C LYS A 187 23.43 4.94 15.96
N GLU A 188 24.58 4.59 15.38
CA GLU A 188 25.08 5.24 14.17
C GLU A 188 24.25 4.90 12.91
N ASN A 189 23.66 3.71 12.88
CA ASN A 189 22.96 3.17 11.72
C ASN A 189 21.44 3.31 11.78
N MET A 190 20.90 3.86 12.88
CA MET A 190 19.47 4.12 13.00
C MET A 190 19.00 5.21 12.04
N LYS A 191 17.84 4.97 11.45
CA LYS A 191 17.17 5.90 10.53
C LYS A 191 15.82 6.29 11.08
N GLU A 192 15.48 7.56 10.96
CA GLU A 192 14.11 8.01 11.22
C GLU A 192 13.24 7.67 10.01
N ILE A 193 12.10 7.03 10.27
CA ILE A 193 11.05 6.78 9.29
C ILE A 193 9.74 7.40 9.77
N HIS A 194 8.97 7.91 8.81
CA HIS A 194 7.62 8.42 9.05
C HIS A 194 6.63 7.39 8.50
N PRO A 195 5.95 6.64 9.39
CA PRO A 195 5.01 5.62 8.96
C PRO A 195 3.76 6.18 8.28
#